data_AF-W1YPY6-F1
#
_entry.id   AF-W1YPY6-F1
#
_cell.length_a   1.000
_cell.length_b   1.000
_cell.length_c   1.000
_cell.angle_alpha   90.00
_cell.angle_beta   90.00
_cell.angle_gamma   90.00
#
_symmetry.space_group_name_H-M   'P 1'
#
loop_
_entity.id
_entity.type
_entity.pdbx_description
1 polymer ?
#
loop_
_entity_poly.entity_id
_entity_poly.type
_entity_poly.pdbx_seq_one_letter_code
_entity_poly.pdbx_strand_id
1 'polypeptide(L)' 'EALKTAHIALMDIDPTRLEESHIVVRKLMDSAGASGKITCHTQQKEALQDADFVVVAFQIGGYEPCTVT' A
#
# COMPACT_ATOMS: atom_id res chain seq x y z
N GLU A 1 6.99 18.68 1.46
CA GLU A 1 6.13 19.27 0.41
C GLU A 1 5.85 18.35 -0.78
N ALA A 2 6.86 17.85 -1.52
CA ALA A 2 6.65 17.22 -2.84
C ALA A 2 5.58 16.11 -2.94
N LEU A 3 5.36 15.29 -1.90
CA LEU A 3 4.42 14.16 -1.95
C LEU A 3 3.08 14.42 -1.24
N LYS A 4 2.83 15.62 -0.73
CA LYS A 4 1.61 15.90 0.06
C LYS A 4 0.31 15.70 -0.72
N THR A 5 0.35 15.79 -2.04
CA THR A 5 -0.82 15.61 -2.93
C THR A 5 -0.72 14.33 -3.76
N ALA A 6 0.23 13.45 -3.46
CA ALA A 6 0.44 12.22 -4.23
C ALA A 6 -0.76 11.27 -4.11
N HIS A 7 -0.96 10.46 -5.15
CA HIS A 7 -1.86 9.32 -5.08
C HIS A 7 -1.09 8.10 -4.54
N ILE A 8 -1.53 7.59 -3.38
CA ILE A 8 -1.00 6.38 -2.77
C ILE A 8 -1.93 5.21 -3.10
N ALA A 9 -1.49 4.33 -3.99
CA ALA A 9 -2.16 3.06 -4.27
C ALA A 9 -1.59 1.97 -3.35
N LEU A 10 -2.37 1.53 -2.37
CA LEU A 10 -2.04 0.40 -1.50
C LEU A 10 -2.47 -0.89 -2.16
N MET A 11 -1.60 -1.90 -2.08
CA MET A 11 -1.86 -3.21 -2.62
C MET A 11 -1.39 -4.29 -1.65
N ASP A 12 -2.29 -5.21 -1.35
CA ASP A 12 -2.01 -6.48 -0.69
C ASP A 12 -3.06 -7.49 -1.17
N ILE A 13 -2.67 -8.76 -1.27
CA ILE A 13 -3.61 -9.85 -1.61
C ILE A 13 -4.55 -10.17 -0.45
N ASP A 14 -4.14 -9.81 0.78
CA ASP A 14 -4.91 -10.00 2.00
C ASP A 14 -5.73 -8.72 2.30
N PRO A 15 -7.07 -8.77 2.23
CA PRO A 15 -7.92 -7.60 2.43
C PRO A 15 -7.88 -7.08 3.87
N THR A 16 -7.59 -7.92 4.86
CA THR A 16 -7.48 -7.51 6.27
C THR A 16 -6.20 -6.70 6.46
N ARG A 17 -5.06 -7.20 5.97
CA ARG A 17 -3.77 -6.48 6.03
C ARG A 17 -3.80 -5.18 5.22
N LEU A 18 -4.56 -5.17 4.13
CA LEU A 18 -4.77 -3.98 3.31
C LEU A 18 -5.55 -2.89 4.05
N GLU A 19 -6.64 -3.24 4.76
CA GLU A 19 -7.41 -2.29 5.57
C GLU A 19 -6.57 -1.71 6.72
N GLU A 20 -5.78 -2.55 7.41
CA GLU A 20 -4.85 -2.10 8.44
C GLU A 20 -3.83 -1.08 7.88
N SER A 21 -3.26 -1.38 6.71
CA SER A 21 -2.34 -0.49 6.00
C SER A 21 -3.00 0.85 5.63
N HIS A 22 -4.25 0.81 5.17
CA HIS A 22 -5.03 2.01 4.84
C HIS A 22 -5.21 2.92 6.07
N ILE A 23 -5.56 2.36 7.22
CA ILE A 23 -5.71 3.11 8.48
C ILE A 23 -4.38 3.78 8.87
N VAL A 24 -3.26 3.05 8.78
CA VAL A 24 -1.94 3.58 9.14
C VAL A 24 -1.53 4.71 8.19
N VAL A 25 -1.64 4.51 6.88
CA VAL A 25 -1.27 5.51 5.88
C VAL A 25 -2.15 6.75 5.99
N ARG A 26 -3.45 6.60 6.27
CA ARG A 26 -4.34 7.75 6.50
C ARG A 26 -3.87 8.60 7.67
N LYS A 27 -3.54 7.98 8.81
CA LYS A 27 -3.02 8.69 9.99
C LYS A 27 -1.68 9.39 9.71
N LEU A 28 -0.80 8.76 8.92
CA LEU A 28 0.47 9.36 8.50
C LEU A 28 0.25 10.57 7.59
N MET A 29 -0.73 10.50 6.68
CA MET A 29 -1.09 11.63 5.83
C MET A 29 -1.66 12.78 6.66
N ASP A 30 -2.54 12.50 7.61
CA ASP A 30 -3.11 13.51 8.49
C ASP A 30 -2.03 14.22 9.33
N SER A 31 -1.10 13.46 9.93
CA SER A 31 0.00 14.01 10.74
C SER A 31 1.01 14.81 9.91
N ALA A 32 1.22 14.43 8.66
CA ALA A 32 2.09 15.14 7.71
C ALA A 32 1.40 16.35 7.04
N GLY A 33 0.10 16.57 7.28
CA GLY A 33 -0.68 17.60 6.59
C GLY A 33 -0.78 17.36 5.08
N ALA A 34 -0.88 16.09 4.67
CA ALA A 34 -1.03 15.68 3.28
C ALA A 34 -2.51 15.55 2.89
N SER A 35 -2.85 15.95 1.67
CA SER A 35 -4.21 15.97 1.10
C SER A 35 -4.35 15.09 -0.15
N GLY A 36 -3.36 14.23 -0.40
CA GLY A 36 -3.38 13.26 -1.49
C GLY A 36 -4.53 12.24 -1.40
N LYS A 37 -4.60 11.37 -2.40
CA LYS A 37 -5.61 10.32 -2.51
C LYS A 37 -5.04 8.98 -2.05
N ILE A 38 -5.85 8.18 -1.36
CA ILE A 38 -5.51 6.77 -1.07
C ILE A 38 -6.50 5.87 -1.82
N THR A 39 -6.03 4.80 -2.44
CA THR A 39 -6.86 3.73 -3.00
C THR A 39 -6.31 2.38 -2.60
N CYS A 40 -7.19 1.40 -2.37
CA CYS A 40 -6.81 0.04 -1.98
C CYS A 40 -7.15 -0.93 -3.12
N HIS A 41 -6.23 -1.85 -3.42
CA HIS A 41 -6.35 -2.81 -4.51
C HIS A 41 -5.91 -4.20 -4.04
N THR A 42 -6.67 -5.24 -4.38
CA THR A 42 -6.24 -6.65 -4.18
C THR A 42 -5.56 -7.23 -5.42
N GLN A 43 -5.65 -6.53 -6.55
CA GLN A 43 -5.11 -6.93 -7.84
C GLN A 43 -3.92 -6.05 -8.20
N GLN A 44 -2.75 -6.66 -8.42
CA GLN A 44 -1.50 -5.93 -8.65
C GLN A 44 -1.56 -5.03 -9.87
N LYS A 45 -2.18 -5.50 -10.97
CA LYS A 45 -2.24 -4.73 -12.22
C LYS A 45 -2.99 -3.41 -12.07
N GLU A 46 -4.02 -3.38 -11.23
CA GLU A 46 -4.82 -2.18 -10.97
C GLU A 46 -4.03 -1.16 -10.13
N ALA A 47 -3.27 -1.64 -9.14
CA ALA A 47 -2.43 -0.79 -8.30
C ALA A 47 -1.25 -0.14 -9.05
N LEU A 48 -0.76 -0.81 -10.10
CA LEU A 48 0.38 -0.35 -10.90
C LEU A 48 0.01 0.64 -12.00
N GLN A 49 -1.29 0.77 -12.32
CA GLN A 49 -1.74 1.64 -13.39
C GLN A 49 -1.35 3.10 -13.08
N ASP A 50 -0.66 3.73 -14.04
CA ASP A 50 -0.19 5.13 -13.98
C ASP A 50 0.78 5.45 -12.82
N ALA A 51 1.40 4.45 -12.19
CA ALA A 51 2.34 4.66 -11.10
C ALA A 51 3.67 5.27 -11.60
N ASP A 52 4.06 6.42 -11.04
CA ASP A 52 5.36 7.04 -11.30
C ASP A 52 6.53 6.26 -10.66
N PHE A 53 6.27 5.63 -9.52
CA PHE A 53 7.22 4.77 -8.81
C PHE A 53 6.48 3.70 -8.00
N VAL A 54 7.17 2.61 -7.70
CA VAL A 54 6.63 1.46 -6.96
C VAL A 54 7.55 1.13 -5.80
N VAL A 55 6.98 1.08 -4.58
CA VAL A 55 7.67 0.61 -3.39
C VAL A 55 7.19 -0.81 -3.07
N VAL A 56 8.13 -1.75 -3.03
CA VAL A 56 7.83 -3.17 -2.74
C VAL A 56 8.18 -3.47 -1.29
N ALA A 57 7.17 -3.85 -0.50
CA ALA A 57 7.31 -4.17 0.92
C ALA A 57 6.41 -5.34 1.32
N PHE A 58 6.57 -6.49 0.64
CA PHE A 58 5.85 -7.72 0.96
C PHE A 58 6.83 -8.88 1.15
N GLN A 59 6.42 -9.86 1.96
CA GLN A 59 7.15 -11.11 2.18
C GLN A 59 6.39 -12.26 1.51
N ILE A 60 6.96 -12.76 0.41
CA ILE A 60 6.39 -13.91 -0.31
C ILE A 60 6.46 -15.13 0.61
N GLY A 61 5.33 -15.79 0.81
CA GLY A 61 5.20 -16.96 1.69
C GLY A 61 4.82 -16.66 3.14
N GLY A 62 4.77 -15.39 3.54
CA GLY A 62 4.50 -15.03 4.94
C GLY A 62 5.69 -15.35 5.85
N TYR A 63 5.45 -15.36 7.17
CA TYR A 63 6.51 -15.54 8.17
C TYR A 63 7.15 -16.93 8.12
N GLU A 64 6.36 -17.97 7.87
CA GLU A 64 6.86 -19.31 7.61
C GLU A 64 7.28 -19.43 6.14
N PRO A 65 8.52 -19.81 5.83
CA PRO A 65 8.97 -19.89 4.44
C PRO A 65 8.20 -20.98 3.68
N CYS A 66 7.87 -20.73 2.41
CA CYS A 66 7.19 -21.70 1.52
C CYS A 66 7.96 -23.02 1.26
N THR A 67 9.15 -23.19 1.83
CA THR A 67 9.96 -24.41 1.71
C THR A 67 9.76 -25.39 2.86
N VAL A 68 8.87 -25.08 3.81
CA VAL A 68 8.59 -25.93 4.99
C VAL A 68 7.31 -26.78 4.80
N THR A 69 6.52 -26.52 3.75
CA THR A 69 5.34 -27.31 3.36
C THR A 69 5.70 -28.66 2.75
#